data_AF-A0A523HKI2-F1
#
_entry.id   AF-A0A523HKI2-F1
#
_cell.length_a   1.000
_cell.length_b   1.000
_cell.length_c   1.000
_cell.angle_alpha   90.00
_cell.angle_beta   90.00
_cell.angle_gamma   90.00
#
_symmetry.space_group_name_H-M   'P 1'
#
loop_
_entity.id
_entity.type
_entity.pdbx_description
1 polymer ?
#
loop_
_entity_poly.entity_id
_entity_poly.type
_entity_poly.pdbx_seq_one_letter_code
_entity_poly.pdbx_strand_id
1 'polypeptide(L)'
;MLTNKSPGTESMPTPLPTEHQRPQSVRVIYERGITARIIGTEWHVMNLMGGRSERIDRPALISERYGVKPVVVIKRISRDKTIDLLLRKTTQAPFGLEITDITQKVPKISSIFFKGHNLIYLLEAVQYHCMQLARHYSRICKRFSEIPGDESNDCDSALFSGAPEPYFEFDSLVTAVRRAYDSCRYLLWQYFGSADENMPRSIDTTLHLCSTLPPHLSERMKTSWSIYGEEVKEYRDCIQHYVPLDFGLSTIKMEKLDQGPWSARVLIPDNPSARSVEKFLYDKNRDALTYGWEVSNEILEVAMVLLEAIAAHESSATE
;
A
#
# COMPACT_ATOMS: atom_id res chain seq x y z
N MET A 1 -53.44 -58.04 -33.67
CA MET A 1 -52.04 -57.94 -33.21
C MET A 1 -51.91 -56.66 -32.39
N LEU A 2 -51.84 -56.79 -31.07
CA LEU A 2 -51.68 -55.66 -30.13
C LEU A 2 -50.19 -55.57 -29.78
N THR A 3 -49.52 -54.52 -30.24
CA THR A 3 -48.12 -54.24 -29.91
C THR A 3 -48.05 -53.40 -28.63
N ASN A 4 -47.62 -54.04 -27.54
CA ASN A 4 -47.26 -53.36 -26.29
C ASN A 4 -46.05 -52.44 -26.52
N LYS A 5 -46.24 -51.12 -26.36
CA LYS A 5 -45.14 -50.15 -26.26
C LYS A 5 -44.65 -50.12 -24.82
N SER A 6 -43.39 -50.49 -24.61
CA SER A 6 -42.70 -50.34 -23.33
C SER A 6 -42.55 -48.87 -22.96
N PRO A 7 -42.75 -48.49 -21.68
CA PRO A 7 -42.54 -47.13 -21.21
C PRO A 7 -41.04 -46.80 -21.27
N GLY A 8 -40.71 -45.72 -21.99
CA GLY A 8 -39.34 -45.21 -22.08
C GLY A 8 -38.89 -44.68 -20.73
N THR A 9 -37.70 -45.09 -20.31
CA THR A 9 -37.02 -44.63 -19.11
C THR A 9 -36.61 -43.18 -19.30
N GLU A 10 -37.38 -42.23 -18.77
CA GLU A 10 -37.00 -40.82 -18.72
C GLU A 10 -35.78 -40.67 -17.79
N SER A 11 -34.63 -40.30 -18.36
CA SER A 11 -33.44 -39.99 -17.60
C SER A 11 -33.69 -38.71 -16.80
N MET A 12 -33.76 -38.84 -15.48
CA MET A 12 -33.82 -37.70 -14.56
C MET A 12 -32.65 -36.74 -14.87
N PRO A 13 -32.90 -35.43 -15.03
CA PRO A 13 -31.84 -34.45 -15.26
C PRO A 13 -30.85 -34.49 -14.09
N THR A 14 -29.58 -34.74 -14.39
CA THR A 14 -28.49 -34.66 -13.42
C THR A 14 -28.57 -33.29 -12.73
N PRO A 15 -28.75 -33.23 -11.40
CA PRO A 15 -28.83 -31.94 -10.71
C PRO A 15 -27.56 -31.16 -11.00
N LEU A 16 -27.72 -29.96 -11.56
CA LEU A 16 -26.60 -29.04 -11.75
C LEU A 16 -25.90 -28.88 -10.40
N PRO A 17 -24.55 -29.00 -10.35
CA PRO A 17 -23.81 -28.88 -9.11
C PRO A 17 -24.24 -27.58 -8.43
N THR A 18 -24.79 -27.71 -7.23
CA THR A 18 -25.24 -26.60 -6.42
C THR A 18 -24.12 -25.57 -6.36
N GLU A 19 -24.43 -24.33 -6.71
CA GLU A 19 -23.50 -23.22 -6.95
C GLU A 19 -22.69 -22.79 -5.71
N HIS A 20 -22.68 -23.61 -4.66
CA HIS A 20 -22.42 -23.22 -3.29
C HIS A 20 -20.99 -23.35 -2.79
N GLN A 21 -20.03 -23.90 -3.53
CA GLN A 21 -18.64 -23.97 -3.03
C GLN A 21 -17.60 -23.80 -4.14
N ARG A 22 -17.64 -22.66 -4.87
CA ARG A 22 -16.43 -22.27 -5.58
C ARG A 22 -15.34 -21.94 -4.56
N PRO A 23 -14.13 -22.51 -4.68
CA PRO A 23 -13.06 -22.27 -3.73
C PRO A 23 -12.75 -20.77 -3.66
N GLN A 24 -12.69 -20.24 -2.43
CA GLN A 24 -12.28 -18.85 -2.20
C GLN A 24 -10.88 -18.68 -2.77
N SER A 25 -10.70 -17.74 -3.71
CA SER A 25 -9.37 -17.45 -4.26
C SER A 25 -8.71 -16.35 -3.44
N VAL A 26 -7.53 -16.65 -2.90
CA VAL A 26 -6.66 -15.68 -2.24
C VAL A 26 -5.49 -15.36 -3.16
N ARG A 27 -5.13 -14.08 -3.25
CA ARG A 27 -3.96 -13.57 -3.95
C ARG A 27 -3.15 -12.70 -3.01
N VAL A 28 -1.83 -12.85 -3.00
CA VAL A 28 -0.90 -12.02 -2.23
C VAL A 28 0.01 -11.30 -3.21
N ILE A 29 0.15 -9.99 -3.06
CA ILE A 29 1.07 -9.13 -3.82
C ILE A 29 2.20 -8.72 -2.87
N TYR A 30 3.43 -8.95 -3.29
CA TYR A 30 4.65 -8.62 -2.56
C TYR A 30 5.25 -7.32 -3.08
N GLU A 31 6.25 -6.80 -2.37
CA GLU A 31 7.17 -5.81 -2.89
C GLU A 31 7.66 -6.23 -4.28
N ARG A 32 7.95 -5.24 -5.13
CA ARG A 32 8.36 -5.45 -6.53
C ARG A 32 7.34 -6.21 -7.41
N GLY A 33 6.08 -6.33 -6.97
CA GLY A 33 4.97 -6.81 -7.80
C GLY A 33 4.84 -8.33 -7.94
N ILE A 34 5.70 -9.12 -7.29
CA ILE A 34 5.59 -10.57 -7.29
C ILE A 34 4.23 -10.96 -6.73
N THR A 35 3.55 -11.91 -7.38
CA THR A 35 2.19 -12.30 -7.02
C THR A 35 2.13 -13.80 -6.75
N ALA A 36 1.54 -14.16 -5.60
CA ALA A 36 1.14 -15.53 -5.27
C ALA A 36 -0.38 -15.67 -5.33
N ARG A 37 -0.89 -16.84 -5.73
CA ARG A 37 -2.33 -17.10 -5.77
C ARG A 37 -2.64 -18.55 -5.40
N ILE A 38 -3.75 -18.76 -4.68
CA ILE A 38 -4.32 -20.10 -4.50
C ILE A 38 -5.08 -20.52 -5.77
N ILE A 39 -4.73 -21.67 -6.32
CA ILE A 39 -5.43 -22.36 -7.40
C ILE A 39 -5.83 -23.75 -6.87
N GLY A 40 -7.15 -23.99 -6.74
CA GLY A 40 -7.63 -25.17 -6.02
C GLY A 40 -7.25 -25.09 -4.54
N THR A 41 -6.33 -25.96 -4.11
CA THR A 41 -5.78 -26.00 -2.75
C THR A 41 -4.29 -25.65 -2.69
N GLU A 42 -3.69 -25.32 -3.84
CA GLU A 42 -2.25 -25.15 -3.97
C GLU A 42 -1.88 -23.69 -4.21
N TRP A 43 -0.74 -23.26 -3.68
CA TRP A 43 -0.22 -21.92 -3.93
C TRP A 43 0.65 -21.92 -5.17
N HIS A 44 0.51 -20.87 -5.97
CA HIS A 44 1.27 -20.67 -7.20
C HIS A 44 1.86 -19.26 -7.27
N VAL A 45 3.09 -19.15 -7.74
CA VAL A 45 3.70 -17.87 -8.15
C VAL A 45 3.26 -17.54 -9.58
N MET A 46 2.81 -16.31 -9.83
CA MET A 46 2.03 -15.94 -11.03
C MET A 46 2.76 -15.03 -12.03
N ASN A 47 4.09 -14.92 -11.98
CA ASN A 47 4.86 -13.97 -12.80
C ASN A 47 6.08 -14.61 -13.48
N LEU A 48 5.96 -15.88 -13.88
CA LEU A 48 7.03 -16.58 -14.60
C LEU A 48 6.90 -16.37 -16.11
N MET A 49 8.04 -16.45 -16.81
CA MET A 49 8.09 -16.31 -18.26
C MET A 49 7.13 -17.25 -18.99
N GLY A 50 6.51 -16.73 -20.05
CA GLY A 50 5.53 -17.43 -20.87
C GLY A 50 4.17 -17.55 -20.17
N GLY A 51 3.89 -16.69 -19.19
CA GLY A 51 2.68 -16.77 -18.37
C GLY A 51 2.60 -18.04 -17.51
N ARG A 52 3.73 -18.72 -17.28
CA ARG A 52 3.79 -19.93 -16.45
C ARG A 52 3.52 -19.60 -14.98
N SER A 53 3.17 -20.64 -14.24
CA SER A 53 3.06 -20.59 -12.78
C SER A 53 3.79 -21.77 -12.15
N GLU A 54 4.49 -21.53 -11.04
CA GLU A 54 5.20 -22.56 -10.28
C GLU A 54 4.46 -22.77 -8.96
N ARG A 55 4.22 -24.04 -8.63
CA ARG A 55 3.64 -24.43 -7.35
C ARG A 55 4.63 -24.15 -6.23
N ILE A 56 4.13 -23.61 -5.12
CA ILE A 56 4.87 -23.43 -3.87
C ILE A 56 4.06 -23.99 -2.71
N ASP A 57 4.73 -24.42 -1.63
CA ASP A 57 4.05 -25.02 -0.48
C ASP A 57 3.27 -23.98 0.32
N ARG A 58 3.86 -22.79 0.49
CA ARG A 58 3.28 -21.68 1.25
C ARG A 58 3.78 -20.32 0.75
N PRO A 59 2.98 -19.25 0.87
CA PRO A 59 3.37 -17.90 0.42
C PRO A 59 4.63 -17.37 1.09
N ALA A 60 4.91 -17.77 2.34
CA ALA A 60 6.10 -17.33 3.08
C ALA A 60 7.42 -17.66 2.36
N LEU A 61 7.44 -18.73 1.55
CA LEU A 61 8.62 -19.11 0.77
C LEU A 61 9.05 -18.04 -0.25
N ILE A 62 8.13 -17.20 -0.72
CA ILE A 62 8.46 -16.09 -1.63
C ILE A 62 9.29 -15.04 -0.89
N SER A 63 8.92 -14.71 0.34
CA SER A 63 9.67 -13.77 1.17
C SER A 63 11.04 -14.32 1.56
N GLU A 64 11.08 -15.60 1.94
CA GLU A 64 12.34 -16.28 2.31
C GLU A 64 13.30 -16.39 1.11
N ARG A 65 12.78 -16.76 -0.07
CA ARG A 65 13.60 -16.97 -1.28
C ARG A 65 14.06 -15.67 -1.93
N TYR A 66 13.19 -14.67 -2.02
CA TYR A 66 13.44 -13.47 -2.83
C TYR A 66 13.67 -12.20 -2.01
N GLY A 67 13.59 -12.28 -0.68
CA GLY A 67 13.79 -11.13 0.20
C GLY A 67 12.73 -10.03 0.06
N VAL A 68 11.52 -10.36 -0.41
CA VAL A 68 10.41 -9.42 -0.59
C VAL A 68 9.34 -9.58 0.48
N LYS A 69 8.74 -8.48 0.94
CA LYS A 69 7.67 -8.52 1.95
C LYS A 69 6.29 -8.57 1.29
N PRO A 70 5.29 -9.22 1.91
CA PRO A 70 3.92 -9.18 1.42
C PRO A 70 3.31 -7.79 1.72
N VAL A 71 2.70 -7.16 0.73
CA VAL A 71 2.16 -5.81 0.83
C VAL A 71 0.63 -5.82 0.81
N VAL A 72 0.01 -6.55 -0.11
CA VAL A 72 -1.47 -6.59 -0.25
C VAL A 72 -1.98 -8.03 -0.33
N VAL A 73 -3.04 -8.33 0.41
CA VAL A 73 -3.83 -9.56 0.27
C VAL A 73 -5.16 -9.24 -0.36
N ILE A 74 -5.53 -9.99 -1.40
CA ILE A 74 -6.77 -9.86 -2.15
C ILE A 74 -7.54 -11.16 -2.01
N LYS A 75 -8.66 -11.13 -1.29
CA LYS A 75 -9.54 -12.26 -1.07
C LYS A 75 -10.82 -12.10 -1.88
N ARG A 76 -11.12 -13.07 -2.74
CA ARG A 76 -12.41 -13.13 -3.44
C ARG A 76 -13.46 -13.76 -2.52
N ILE A 77 -14.50 -13.01 -2.19
CA ILE A 77 -15.63 -13.49 -1.36
C ILE A 77 -16.74 -14.06 -2.24
N SER A 78 -17.04 -13.38 -3.35
CA SER A 78 -18.05 -13.81 -4.31
C SER A 78 -17.56 -13.53 -5.74
N ARG A 79 -18.41 -13.80 -6.74
CA ARG A 79 -18.07 -13.53 -8.15
C ARG A 79 -17.67 -12.07 -8.36
N ASP A 80 -18.39 -11.14 -7.74
CA ASP A 80 -18.26 -9.70 -8.00
C ASP A 80 -17.70 -8.93 -6.80
N LYS A 81 -17.36 -9.62 -5.70
CA LYS A 81 -16.84 -9.01 -4.49
C LYS A 81 -15.45 -9.53 -4.13
N THR A 82 -14.49 -8.61 -4.06
CA THR A 82 -13.17 -8.81 -3.47
C THR A 82 -13.03 -7.97 -2.21
N ILE A 83 -12.26 -8.46 -1.25
CA ILE A 83 -11.72 -7.67 -0.16
C ILE A 83 -10.23 -7.54 -0.39
N ASP A 84 -9.73 -6.32 -0.28
CA ASP A 84 -8.33 -6.00 -0.43
C ASP A 84 -7.81 -5.47 0.90
N LEU A 85 -6.70 -6.02 1.36
CA LEU A 85 -6.11 -5.75 2.66
C LEU A 85 -4.66 -5.32 2.46
N LEU A 86 -4.35 -4.06 2.73
CA LEU A 86 -2.98 -3.60 2.88
C LEU A 86 -2.43 -4.20 4.18
N LEU A 87 -1.26 -4.84 4.14
CA LEU A 87 -0.64 -5.43 5.32
C LEU A 87 0.29 -4.44 6.01
N ARG A 88 0.39 -4.52 7.34
CA ARG A 88 1.38 -3.78 8.12
C ARG A 88 2.76 -4.42 8.05
N LYS A 89 3.80 -3.59 8.10
CA LYS A 89 5.21 -4.01 8.09
C LYS A 89 5.59 -4.82 9.34
N THR A 90 5.03 -4.46 10.50
CA THR A 90 5.45 -4.97 11.82
C THR A 90 4.65 -6.19 12.30
N THR A 91 3.35 -6.21 12.07
CA THR A 91 2.44 -7.17 12.73
C THR A 91 1.78 -8.17 11.78
N GLN A 92 1.99 -8.05 10.46
CA GLN A 92 1.19 -8.71 9.42
C GLN A 92 -0.33 -8.46 9.53
N ALA A 93 -0.77 -7.58 10.44
CA ALA A 93 -2.16 -7.22 10.60
C ALA A 93 -2.60 -6.33 9.42
N PRO A 94 -3.87 -6.40 8.99
CA PRO A 94 -4.38 -5.49 7.98
C PRO A 94 -4.39 -4.04 8.48
N PHE A 95 -3.82 -3.13 7.69
CA PHE A 95 -3.81 -1.68 7.89
C PHE A 95 -5.22 -1.11 8.15
N GLY A 96 -6.22 -1.60 7.42
CA GLY A 96 -7.60 -1.14 7.55
C GLY A 96 -8.28 -1.51 8.88
N LEU A 97 -7.78 -2.52 9.61
CA LEU A 97 -8.32 -2.83 10.94
C LEU A 97 -7.96 -1.71 11.94
N GLU A 98 -6.72 -1.21 11.89
CA GLU A 98 -6.29 -0.09 12.75
C GLU A 98 -7.05 1.19 12.43
N ILE A 99 -7.32 1.47 11.14
CA ILE A 99 -8.17 2.61 10.76
C ILE A 99 -9.59 2.42 11.32
N THR A 100 -10.12 1.20 11.28
CA THR A 100 -11.43 0.90 11.87
C THR A 100 -11.42 1.14 13.38
N ASP A 101 -10.36 0.73 14.07
CA ASP A 101 -10.20 0.95 15.51
C ASP A 101 -10.10 2.45 15.84
N ILE A 102 -9.34 3.22 15.05
CA ILE A 102 -9.30 4.68 15.13
C ILE A 102 -10.71 5.28 14.93
N THR A 103 -11.42 4.82 13.91
CA THR A 103 -12.77 5.31 13.57
C THR A 103 -13.78 5.04 14.67
N GLN A 104 -13.64 3.95 15.42
CA GLN A 104 -14.49 3.66 16.58
C GLN A 104 -14.14 4.49 17.83
N LYS A 105 -12.88 4.92 17.95
CA LYS A 105 -12.38 5.73 19.08
C LYS A 105 -12.69 7.22 18.90
N VAL A 106 -12.53 7.77 17.69
CA VAL A 106 -12.67 9.22 17.41
C VAL A 106 -14.02 9.82 17.79
N PRO A 107 -15.19 9.20 17.50
CA PRO A 107 -16.50 9.77 17.86
C PRO A 107 -16.73 9.93 19.37
N LYS A 108 -15.96 9.23 20.20
CA LYS A 108 -16.02 9.36 21.67
C LYS A 108 -15.37 10.66 22.17
N ILE A 109 -14.64 11.34 21.29
CA ILE A 109 -13.88 12.56 21.56
C ILE A 109 -14.58 13.70 20.79
N SER A 110 -15.69 14.20 21.34
CA SER A 110 -16.63 15.11 20.63
C SER A 110 -15.96 16.38 20.10
N SER A 111 -15.00 16.90 20.84
CA SER A 111 -14.10 18.03 20.57
C SER A 111 -13.23 17.90 19.31
N ILE A 112 -12.95 16.69 18.81
CA ILE A 112 -12.19 16.48 17.56
C ILE A 112 -12.99 15.92 16.42
N PHE A 113 -14.31 15.73 16.57
CA PHE A 113 -15.11 15.00 15.59
C PHE A 113 -14.73 15.31 14.14
N PHE A 114 -14.77 16.58 13.73
CA PHE A 114 -14.42 16.97 12.36
C PHE A 114 -12.94 16.76 11.98
N LYS A 115 -11.99 17.11 12.86
CA LYS A 115 -10.56 16.99 12.56
C LYS A 115 -10.07 15.55 12.59
N GLY A 116 -10.60 14.74 13.51
CA GLY A 116 -10.37 13.30 13.57
C GLY A 116 -10.91 12.59 12.32
N HIS A 117 -12.12 12.93 11.86
CA HIS A 117 -12.65 12.39 10.60
C HIS A 117 -11.83 12.82 9.39
N ASN A 118 -11.31 14.05 9.35
CA ASN A 118 -10.39 14.47 8.30
C ASN A 118 -9.09 13.64 8.30
N LEU A 119 -8.52 13.34 9.47
CA LEU A 119 -7.37 12.45 9.57
C LEU A 119 -7.70 11.03 9.09
N ILE A 120 -8.83 10.46 9.52
CA ILE A 120 -9.30 9.14 9.06
C ILE A 120 -9.42 9.09 7.54
N TYR A 121 -10.09 10.07 6.95
CA TYR A 121 -10.24 10.18 5.49
C TYR A 121 -8.88 10.20 4.78
N LEU A 122 -7.90 10.92 5.32
CA LEU A 122 -6.56 10.98 4.76
C LEU A 122 -5.81 9.64 4.91
N LEU A 123 -5.98 8.93 6.04
CA LEU A 123 -5.41 7.60 6.23
C LEU A 123 -6.03 6.56 5.29
N GLU A 124 -7.34 6.65 5.01
CA GLU A 124 -8.02 5.83 4.01
C GLU A 124 -7.50 6.12 2.60
N ALA A 125 -7.23 7.39 2.27
CA ALA A 125 -6.60 7.77 1.01
C ALA A 125 -5.17 7.20 0.88
N VAL A 126 -4.36 7.29 1.95
CA VAL A 126 -3.03 6.67 2.02
C VAL A 126 -3.13 5.16 1.77
N GLN A 127 -4.05 4.47 2.45
CA GLN A 127 -4.29 3.05 2.26
C GLN A 127 -4.66 2.74 0.80
N TYR A 128 -5.61 3.48 0.23
CA TYR A 128 -6.08 3.29 -1.14
C TYR A 128 -4.94 3.40 -2.15
N HIS A 129 -4.19 4.50 -2.12
CA HIS A 129 -3.12 4.75 -3.11
C HIS A 129 -1.97 3.74 -2.98
N CYS A 130 -1.58 3.36 -1.75
CA CYS A 130 -0.57 2.31 -1.56
C CYS A 130 -1.04 0.96 -2.14
N MET A 131 -2.32 0.62 -2.00
CA MET A 131 -2.87 -0.61 -2.56
C MET A 131 -2.97 -0.57 -4.08
N GLN A 132 -3.35 0.56 -4.67
CA GLN A 132 -3.35 0.71 -6.13
C GLN A 132 -1.93 0.61 -6.69
N LEU A 133 -0.95 1.26 -6.05
CA LEU A 133 0.46 1.15 -6.42
C LEU A 133 0.92 -0.31 -6.49
N ALA A 134 0.65 -1.10 -5.44
CA ALA A 134 0.96 -2.54 -5.43
C ALA A 134 0.29 -3.31 -6.58
N ARG A 135 -0.97 -2.98 -6.89
CA ARG A 135 -1.70 -3.58 -8.02
C ARG A 135 -1.09 -3.25 -9.36
N HIS A 136 -0.64 -2.01 -9.57
CA HIS A 136 0.03 -1.64 -10.82
C HIS A 136 1.33 -2.41 -11.00
N TYR A 137 2.14 -2.57 -9.95
CA TYR A 137 3.32 -3.44 -9.97
C TYR A 137 2.99 -4.88 -10.37
N SER A 138 1.96 -5.49 -9.73
CA SER A 138 1.51 -6.85 -10.06
C SER A 138 1.03 -6.98 -11.51
N ARG A 139 0.28 -5.99 -12.02
CA ARG A 139 -0.18 -5.96 -13.42
C ARG A 139 0.98 -5.83 -14.39
N ILE A 140 1.98 -5.00 -14.09
CA ILE A 140 3.19 -4.82 -14.91
C ILE A 140 3.96 -6.12 -14.99
N CYS A 141 4.25 -6.75 -13.85
CA CYS A 141 4.95 -8.04 -13.82
C CYS A 141 4.20 -9.10 -14.64
N LYS A 142 2.86 -9.15 -14.52
CA LYS A 142 2.04 -10.08 -15.30
C LYS A 142 2.15 -9.81 -16.80
N ARG A 143 1.90 -8.57 -17.23
CA ARG A 143 1.97 -8.16 -18.65
C ARG A 143 3.36 -8.43 -19.23
N PHE A 144 4.41 -8.10 -18.48
CA PHE A 144 5.79 -8.34 -18.91
C PHE A 144 6.06 -9.85 -19.08
N SER A 145 5.60 -10.68 -18.14
CA SER A 145 5.80 -12.14 -18.21
C SER A 145 5.05 -12.83 -19.35
N GLU A 146 4.04 -12.17 -19.92
CA GLU A 146 3.25 -12.64 -21.08
C GLU A 146 3.88 -12.25 -22.42
N ILE A 147 4.86 -11.34 -22.43
CA ILE A 147 5.58 -11.00 -23.66
C ILE A 147 6.42 -12.22 -24.07
N PRO A 148 6.31 -12.70 -25.33
CA PRO A 148 7.19 -13.75 -25.82
C PRO A 148 8.65 -13.30 -25.71
N GLY A 149 9.38 -13.88 -24.76
CA GLY A 149 10.81 -13.74 -24.67
C GLY A 149 11.48 -14.77 -25.58
N ASP A 150 12.59 -14.38 -26.19
CA ASP A 150 13.51 -15.38 -26.74
C ASP A 150 14.11 -16.15 -25.55
N GLU A 151 13.73 -17.42 -25.38
CA GLU A 151 14.22 -18.26 -24.27
C GLU A 151 15.75 -18.42 -24.30
N SER A 152 16.40 -18.11 -25.43
CA SER A 152 17.86 -18.12 -25.56
C SER A 152 18.55 -16.86 -25.05
N ASN A 153 17.79 -15.81 -24.72
CA ASN A 153 18.35 -14.53 -24.29
C ASN A 153 18.46 -14.50 -22.75
N ASP A 154 19.66 -14.74 -22.23
CA ASP A 154 20.03 -14.76 -20.80
C ASP A 154 20.00 -13.37 -20.13
N CYS A 155 19.08 -12.49 -20.55
CA CYS A 155 19.00 -11.14 -20.01
C CYS A 155 18.19 -11.13 -18.71
N ASP A 156 18.87 -10.98 -17.57
CA ASP A 156 18.24 -10.91 -16.24
C ASP A 156 17.57 -9.56 -15.93
N SER A 157 17.70 -8.57 -16.82
CA SER A 157 17.07 -7.26 -16.63
C SER A 157 16.52 -6.70 -17.94
N ALA A 158 15.47 -5.88 -17.85
CA ALA A 158 14.87 -5.22 -18.99
C ALA A 158 14.22 -3.90 -18.59
N LEU A 159 13.90 -3.08 -19.57
CA LEU A 159 13.14 -1.84 -19.39
C LEU A 159 11.73 -2.03 -19.96
N PHE A 160 10.72 -1.76 -19.15
CA PHE A 160 9.32 -1.78 -19.57
C PHE A 160 8.75 -0.35 -19.57
N SER A 161 8.58 0.22 -20.76
CA SER A 161 8.12 1.60 -20.95
C SER A 161 6.60 1.69 -21.14
N GLY A 162 6.06 2.91 -21.02
CA GLY A 162 4.63 3.16 -21.23
C GLY A 162 3.73 2.66 -20.11
N ALA A 163 4.25 2.65 -18.88
CA ALA A 163 3.50 2.32 -17.66
C ALA A 163 3.61 3.46 -16.64
N PRO A 164 2.95 4.61 -16.89
CA PRO A 164 3.01 5.79 -16.01
C PRO A 164 2.24 5.64 -14.71
N GLU A 165 1.28 4.72 -14.64
CA GLU A 165 0.34 4.62 -13.54
C GLU A 165 0.99 4.42 -12.15
N PRO A 166 2.08 3.63 -11.99
CA PRO A 166 2.78 3.57 -10.71
C PRO A 166 3.33 4.92 -10.23
N TYR A 167 3.82 5.78 -11.13
CA TYR A 167 4.31 7.11 -10.74
C TYR A 167 3.16 8.02 -10.31
N PHE A 168 2.00 7.94 -11.00
CA PHE A 168 0.80 8.70 -10.62
C PHE A 168 0.25 8.28 -9.25
N GLU A 169 0.20 6.98 -8.98
CA GLU A 169 -0.23 6.47 -7.68
C GLU A 169 0.78 6.81 -6.58
N PHE A 170 2.08 6.81 -6.89
CA PHE A 170 3.11 7.22 -5.94
C PHE A 170 3.00 8.72 -5.59
N ASP A 171 2.79 9.60 -6.56
CA ASP A 171 2.52 11.03 -6.31
C ASP A 171 1.29 11.24 -5.42
N SER A 172 0.19 10.59 -5.78
CA SER A 172 -1.05 10.65 -5.01
C SER A 172 -0.84 10.17 -3.57
N LEU A 173 -0.05 9.09 -3.39
CA LEU A 173 0.31 8.56 -2.08
C LEU A 173 1.12 9.55 -1.25
N VAL A 174 2.23 10.09 -1.76
CA VAL A 174 3.08 11.03 -0.99
C VAL A 174 2.30 12.30 -0.65
N THR A 175 1.42 12.75 -1.55
CA THR A 175 0.51 13.88 -1.29
C THR A 175 -0.47 13.56 -0.16
N ALA A 176 -1.09 12.37 -0.15
CA ALA A 176 -1.99 11.94 0.92
C ALA A 176 -1.27 11.84 2.27
N VAL A 177 -0.06 11.25 2.30
CA VAL A 177 0.77 11.14 3.51
C VAL A 177 1.14 12.54 4.03
N ARG A 178 1.57 13.45 3.16
CA ARG A 178 1.90 14.84 3.56
C ARG A 178 0.70 15.54 4.19
N ARG A 179 -0.50 15.37 3.61
CA ARG A 179 -1.75 15.95 4.14
C ARG A 179 -2.15 15.32 5.47
N ALA A 180 -1.93 14.02 5.65
CA ALA A 180 -2.17 13.35 6.93
C ALA A 180 -1.25 13.93 8.03
N TYR A 181 0.03 14.14 7.73
CA TYR A 181 0.94 14.87 8.63
C TYR A 181 0.44 16.27 8.98
N ASP A 182 -0.06 17.04 8.01
CA ASP A 182 -0.69 18.33 8.29
C ASP A 182 -1.92 18.19 9.19
N SER A 183 -2.76 17.18 8.97
CA SER A 183 -3.92 16.91 9.84
C SER A 183 -3.50 16.58 11.28
N CYS A 184 -2.43 15.79 11.46
CA CYS A 184 -1.84 15.55 12.78
C CYS A 184 -1.36 16.86 13.43
N ARG A 185 -0.75 17.77 12.66
CA ARG A 185 -0.33 19.10 13.14
C ARG A 185 -1.50 19.93 13.67
N TYR A 186 -2.64 19.95 12.97
CA TYR A 186 -3.84 20.66 13.42
C TYR A 186 -4.40 20.11 14.73
N LEU A 187 -4.35 18.79 14.91
CA LEU A 187 -4.77 18.12 16.14
C LEU A 187 -3.79 18.40 17.30
N LEU A 188 -2.48 18.30 17.04
CA LEU A 188 -1.45 18.65 18.02
C LEU A 188 -1.62 20.07 18.55
N TRP A 189 -1.79 21.05 17.66
CA TRP A 189 -1.97 22.45 18.05
C TRP A 189 -3.23 22.68 18.88
N GLN A 190 -4.34 22.02 18.53
CA GLN A 190 -5.60 22.17 19.27
C GLN A 190 -5.49 21.74 20.73
N TYR A 191 -4.73 20.68 21.02
CA TYR A 191 -4.67 20.08 22.36
C TYR A 191 -3.47 20.53 23.17
N PHE A 192 -2.34 20.72 22.50
CA PHE A 192 -1.07 20.94 23.17
C PHE A 192 -0.48 22.31 22.86
N GLY A 193 -1.09 23.08 21.95
CA GLY A 193 -0.68 24.44 21.60
C GLY A 193 -1.19 25.50 22.58
N SER A 194 -0.73 26.74 22.38
CA SER A 194 -1.22 27.90 23.13
C SER A 194 -2.51 28.43 22.50
N ALA A 195 -3.51 28.76 23.32
CA ALA A 195 -4.78 29.32 22.86
C ALA A 195 -4.63 30.74 22.29
N ASP A 196 -3.61 31.48 22.74
CA ASP A 196 -3.41 32.90 22.41
C ASP A 196 -2.55 33.12 21.16
N GLU A 197 -1.98 32.05 20.60
CA GLU A 197 -1.08 32.13 19.46
C GLU A 197 -1.72 31.64 18.15
N ASN A 198 -1.25 32.21 17.04
CA ASN A 198 -1.62 31.72 15.72
C ASN A 198 -1.02 30.33 15.49
N MET A 199 -1.82 29.44 14.89
CA MET A 199 -1.33 28.11 14.52
C MET A 199 -0.11 28.22 13.60
N PRO A 200 1.01 27.52 13.92
CA PRO A 200 2.21 27.54 13.09
C PRO A 200 1.97 27.01 11.67
N ARG A 201 2.91 27.24 10.75
CA ARG A 201 2.79 26.77 9.34
C ARG A 201 3.47 25.43 9.07
N SER A 202 4.33 24.95 9.97
CA SER A 202 5.13 23.74 9.81
C SER A 202 5.01 22.84 11.05
N ILE A 203 5.27 21.54 10.86
CA ILE A 203 5.27 20.57 11.96
C ILE A 203 6.35 20.90 12.98
N ASP A 204 7.57 21.22 12.54
CA ASP A 204 8.68 21.56 13.44
C ASP A 204 8.34 22.71 14.37
N THR A 205 7.77 23.80 13.83
CA THR A 205 7.37 24.95 14.65
C THR A 205 6.21 24.60 15.57
N THR A 206 5.23 23.80 15.11
CA THR A 206 4.16 23.29 15.99
C THR A 206 4.73 22.47 17.15
N LEU A 207 5.65 21.54 16.89
CA LEU A 207 6.25 20.70 17.93
C LEU A 207 7.10 21.50 18.93
N HIS A 208 7.65 22.65 18.51
CA HIS A 208 8.38 23.53 19.41
C HIS A 208 7.46 24.38 20.30
N LEU A 209 6.33 24.85 19.75
CA LEU A 209 5.41 25.76 20.44
C LEU A 209 4.31 25.05 21.24
N CYS A 210 4.13 23.73 21.07
CA CYS A 210 3.21 22.97 21.92
C CYS A 210 3.77 22.81 23.35
N SER A 211 3.30 23.66 24.27
CA SER A 211 3.82 23.79 25.65
C SER A 211 3.45 22.62 26.56
N THR A 212 2.33 21.95 26.31
CA THR A 212 1.83 20.84 27.14
C THR A 212 1.99 19.47 26.45
N LEU A 213 2.82 19.39 25.41
CA LEU A 213 3.02 18.17 24.64
C LEU A 213 3.75 17.10 25.48
N PRO A 214 3.18 15.88 25.64
CA PRO A 214 3.88 14.80 26.34
C PRO A 214 5.26 14.50 25.72
N PRO A 215 6.33 14.34 26.51
CA PRO A 215 7.68 14.16 25.98
C PRO A 215 7.82 13.01 24.98
N HIS A 216 7.20 11.86 25.28
CA HIS A 216 7.23 10.68 24.40
C HIS A 216 6.55 10.93 23.05
N LEU A 217 5.43 11.68 23.02
CA LEU A 217 4.75 12.06 21.78
C LEU A 217 5.60 13.06 20.99
N SER A 218 6.20 14.05 21.67
CA SER A 218 7.13 15.00 21.04
C SER A 218 8.28 14.28 20.34
N GLU A 219 8.93 13.35 21.04
CA GLU A 219 10.03 12.54 20.49
C GLU A 219 9.58 11.67 19.31
N ARG A 220 8.44 10.98 19.45
CA ARG A 220 7.87 10.14 18.39
C ARG A 220 7.57 10.94 17.12
N MET A 221 6.96 12.11 17.27
CA MET A 221 6.62 13.01 16.16
C MET A 221 7.88 13.59 15.49
N LYS A 222 8.84 14.07 16.28
CA LYS A 222 10.13 14.60 15.77
C LYS A 222 10.89 13.55 14.98
N THR A 223 10.99 12.34 15.54
CA THR A 223 11.66 11.20 14.89
C THR A 223 10.97 10.84 13.57
N SER A 224 9.64 10.71 13.58
CA SER A 224 8.86 10.43 12.37
C SER A 224 9.07 11.49 11.28
N TRP A 225 9.00 12.76 11.67
CA TRP A 225 9.11 13.88 10.75
C TRP A 225 10.50 13.96 10.13
N SER A 226 11.54 13.83 10.95
CA SER A 226 12.95 13.79 10.53
C SER A 226 13.25 12.64 9.57
N ILE A 227 12.75 11.43 9.85
CA ILE A 227 13.09 10.24 9.04
C ILE A 227 12.26 10.18 7.76
N TYR A 228 10.96 10.52 7.84
CA TYR A 228 10.02 10.31 6.73
C TYR A 228 9.34 11.59 6.26
N GLY A 229 8.91 12.45 7.18
CA GLY A 229 8.09 13.62 6.88
C GLY A 229 8.78 14.66 5.99
N GLU A 230 10.04 14.99 6.28
CA GLU A 230 10.85 15.90 5.46
C GLU A 230 11.03 15.37 4.03
N GLU A 231 11.31 14.08 3.88
CA GLU A 231 11.51 13.45 2.59
C GLU A 231 10.21 13.36 1.78
N VAL A 232 9.09 13.00 2.42
CA VAL A 232 7.74 13.06 1.80
C VAL A 232 7.42 14.47 1.30
N LYS A 233 7.75 15.50 2.09
CA LYS A 233 7.57 16.89 1.69
C LYS A 233 8.42 17.22 0.46
N GLU A 234 9.70 16.85 0.43
CA GLU A 234 10.56 17.13 -0.73
C GLU A 234 10.10 16.38 -1.99
N TYR A 235 9.63 15.13 -1.88
CA TYR A 235 9.00 14.44 -3.02
C TYR A 235 7.77 15.18 -3.53
N ARG A 236 6.84 15.55 -2.64
CA ARG A 236 5.62 16.29 -3.02
C ARG A 236 5.96 17.62 -3.65
N ASP A 237 6.89 18.38 -3.07
CA ASP A 237 7.29 19.69 -3.59
C ASP A 237 7.97 19.55 -4.96
N CYS A 238 8.82 18.53 -5.13
CA CYS A 238 9.45 18.21 -6.40
C CYS A 238 8.42 17.93 -7.50
N ILE A 239 7.47 17.01 -7.25
CA ILE A 239 6.46 16.60 -8.23
C ILE A 239 5.55 17.77 -8.60
N GLN A 240 5.05 18.51 -7.62
CA GLN A 240 4.02 19.52 -7.85
C GLN A 240 4.56 20.82 -8.45
N HIS A 241 5.85 21.11 -8.29
CA HIS A 241 6.40 22.42 -8.65
C HIS A 241 7.55 22.39 -9.65
N TYR A 242 8.15 21.22 -9.91
CA TYR A 242 9.39 21.18 -10.68
C TYR A 242 9.35 20.18 -11.82
N VAL A 243 9.41 18.88 -11.54
CA VAL A 243 9.60 17.85 -12.57
C VAL A 243 8.89 16.55 -12.18
N PRO A 244 8.41 15.74 -13.15
CA PRO A 244 8.00 14.38 -12.87
C PRO A 244 9.18 13.57 -12.31
N LEU A 245 8.88 12.56 -11.48
CA LEU A 245 9.91 11.69 -10.91
C LEU A 245 10.43 10.62 -11.88
N ASP A 246 9.83 10.51 -13.07
CA ASP A 246 10.28 9.54 -14.06
C ASP A 246 11.41 10.11 -14.93
N PHE A 247 12.16 9.23 -15.59
CA PHE A 247 13.18 9.60 -16.58
C PHE A 247 12.57 10.13 -17.90
N GLY A 248 11.34 10.67 -17.88
CA GLY A 248 10.64 11.22 -19.04
C GLY A 248 9.92 10.20 -19.94
N LEU A 249 9.92 8.91 -19.59
CA LEU A 249 9.31 7.83 -20.40
C LEU A 249 8.48 6.83 -19.58
N SER A 250 8.28 7.10 -18.29
CA SER A 250 7.58 6.19 -17.37
C SER A 250 8.08 4.75 -17.48
N THR A 251 9.40 4.62 -17.49
CA THR A 251 10.10 3.35 -17.62
C THR A 251 10.19 2.65 -16.28
N ILE A 252 9.87 1.36 -16.29
CA ILE A 252 9.95 0.46 -15.14
C ILE A 252 11.10 -0.51 -15.37
N LYS A 253 11.97 -0.64 -14.37
CA LYS A 253 13.06 -1.63 -14.42
C LYS A 253 12.48 -2.99 -14.08
N MET A 254 12.62 -3.94 -15.00
CA MET A 254 12.25 -5.33 -14.79
C MET A 254 13.51 -6.13 -14.44
N GLU A 255 13.44 -6.95 -13.40
CA GLU A 255 14.55 -7.80 -12.94
C GLU A 255 14.04 -9.22 -12.70
N LYS A 256 14.72 -10.22 -13.25
CA LYS A 256 14.45 -11.64 -13.03
C LYS A 256 15.12 -12.07 -11.73
N LEU A 257 14.37 -12.71 -10.82
CA LEU A 257 14.89 -13.10 -9.51
C LEU A 257 15.25 -14.58 -9.48
N ASP A 258 16.53 -14.90 -9.35
CA ASP A 258 17.08 -16.27 -9.20
C ASP A 258 16.45 -17.30 -10.15
N GLN A 259 16.43 -16.96 -11.45
CA GLN A 259 15.77 -17.72 -12.53
C GLN A 259 14.25 -17.90 -12.41
N GLY A 260 13.63 -17.35 -11.38
CA GLY A 260 12.20 -17.43 -11.07
C GLY A 260 11.39 -16.27 -11.66
N PRO A 261 10.56 -15.59 -10.87
CA PRO A 261 9.63 -14.59 -11.37
C PRO A 261 10.33 -13.31 -11.81
N TRP A 262 9.70 -12.63 -12.76
CA TRP A 262 10.00 -11.23 -13.04
C TRP A 262 9.44 -10.34 -11.94
N SER A 263 10.25 -9.36 -11.56
CA SER A 263 9.91 -8.32 -10.60
C SER A 263 10.03 -6.94 -11.24
N ALA A 264 9.19 -6.00 -10.82
CA ALA A 264 9.16 -4.63 -11.30
C ALA A 264 9.72 -3.69 -10.24
N ARG A 265 10.49 -2.70 -10.66
CA ARG A 265 11.01 -1.62 -9.82
C ARG A 265 10.70 -0.28 -10.46
N VAL A 266 9.98 0.56 -9.72
CA VAL A 266 9.72 1.95 -10.11
C VAL A 266 10.70 2.78 -9.33
N LEU A 267 11.78 3.20 -9.98
CA LEU A 267 12.85 3.92 -9.32
C LEU A 267 12.40 5.35 -9.01
N ILE A 268 12.70 5.80 -7.79
CA ILE A 268 12.48 7.19 -7.36
C ILE A 268 13.84 7.80 -6.96
N PRO A 269 14.05 9.11 -7.16
CA PRO A 269 15.33 9.72 -6.89
C PRO A 269 15.65 9.73 -5.40
N ASP A 270 16.92 9.57 -5.04
CA ASP A 270 17.39 9.59 -3.65
C ASP A 270 17.43 11.00 -3.06
N ASN A 271 17.40 12.02 -3.92
CA ASN A 271 17.57 13.43 -3.60
C ASN A 271 16.46 14.29 -4.25
N PRO A 272 15.17 14.11 -3.90
CA PRO A 272 14.08 14.87 -4.52
C PRO A 272 14.22 16.39 -4.38
N SER A 273 14.96 16.87 -3.37
CA SER A 273 15.29 18.29 -3.18
C SER A 273 16.12 18.92 -4.31
N ALA A 274 16.75 18.12 -5.17
CA ALA A 274 17.48 18.61 -6.34
C ALA A 274 16.57 19.24 -7.41
N ARG A 275 15.28 18.87 -7.43
CA ARG A 275 14.23 19.51 -8.25
C ARG A 275 14.57 19.61 -9.75
N SER A 276 15.35 18.66 -10.25
CA SER A 276 15.87 18.64 -11.62
C SER A 276 16.20 17.21 -12.02
N VAL A 277 15.61 16.75 -13.13
CA VAL A 277 15.80 15.37 -13.63
C VAL A 277 17.28 15.07 -13.89
N GLU A 278 18.02 16.03 -14.44
CA GLU A 278 19.46 15.90 -14.73
C GLU A 278 20.33 15.74 -13.47
N LYS A 279 19.82 16.14 -12.30
CA LYS A 279 20.54 16.09 -11.02
C LYS A 279 20.04 14.98 -10.09
N PHE A 280 19.07 14.19 -10.51
CA PHE A 280 18.56 13.08 -9.73
C PHE A 280 19.60 11.96 -9.62
N LEU A 281 19.78 11.48 -8.40
CA LEU A 281 20.63 10.35 -8.05
C LEU A 281 19.75 9.13 -7.76
N TYR A 282 20.27 7.93 -8.07
CA TYR A 282 19.56 6.67 -7.90
C TYR A 282 20.46 5.58 -7.29
N ASP A 283 21.52 6.00 -6.59
CA ASP A 283 22.55 5.13 -6.03
C ASP A 283 21.99 4.13 -5.01
N LYS A 284 20.98 4.53 -4.23
CA LYS A 284 20.31 3.64 -3.25
C LYS A 284 19.27 2.73 -3.91
N ASN A 285 19.02 2.89 -5.21
CA ASN A 285 18.02 2.14 -5.97
C ASN A 285 16.64 2.07 -5.28
N ARG A 286 16.18 3.20 -4.74
CA ARG A 286 14.90 3.28 -4.04
C ARG A 286 13.73 2.91 -4.95
N ASP A 287 12.81 2.14 -4.39
CA ASP A 287 11.62 1.64 -5.07
C ASP A 287 10.36 2.32 -4.52
N ALA A 288 9.52 2.83 -5.42
CA ALA A 288 8.34 3.62 -5.07
C ALA A 288 7.35 2.85 -4.18
N LEU A 289 7.10 1.56 -4.45
CA LEU A 289 6.18 0.75 -3.67
C LEU A 289 6.74 0.48 -2.27
N THR A 290 8.03 0.13 -2.20
CA THR A 290 8.72 -0.13 -0.94
C THR A 290 8.69 1.11 -0.04
N TYR A 291 9.17 2.25 -0.55
CA TYR A 291 9.16 3.51 0.21
C TYR A 291 7.74 3.96 0.54
N GLY A 292 6.82 3.93 -0.45
CA GLY A 292 5.42 4.30 -0.27
C GLY A 292 4.71 3.50 0.82
N TRP A 293 4.96 2.19 0.88
CA TRP A 293 4.42 1.31 1.91
C TRP A 293 5.02 1.62 3.29
N GLU A 294 6.33 1.90 3.38
CA GLU A 294 6.97 2.29 4.63
C GLU A 294 6.41 3.59 5.21
N VAL A 295 6.28 4.64 4.39
CA VAL A 295 5.70 5.92 4.86
C VAL A 295 4.22 5.80 5.21
N SER A 296 3.48 4.90 4.54
CA SER A 296 2.08 4.61 4.86
C SER A 296 1.94 4.00 6.26
N ASN A 297 2.80 3.02 6.59
CA ASN A 297 2.84 2.43 7.92
C ASN A 297 3.21 3.47 8.97
N GLU A 298 4.23 4.29 8.71
CA GLU A 298 4.70 5.28 9.66
C GLU A 298 3.61 6.31 10.02
N ILE A 299 2.92 6.88 9.01
CA ILE A 299 1.91 7.89 9.28
C ILE A 299 0.71 7.34 10.06
N LEU A 300 0.40 6.05 9.89
CA LEU A 300 -0.61 5.37 10.71
C LEU A 300 -0.16 5.25 12.17
N GLU A 301 1.09 4.83 12.43
CA GLU A 301 1.61 4.75 13.80
C GLU A 301 1.58 6.13 14.49
N VAL A 302 1.99 7.17 13.77
CA VAL A 302 1.95 8.55 14.26
C VAL A 302 0.53 8.95 14.64
N ALA A 303 -0.43 8.68 13.76
CA ALA A 303 -1.84 8.99 14.01
C ALA A 303 -2.38 8.26 15.24
N MET A 304 -2.04 6.98 15.40
CA MET A 304 -2.46 6.18 16.56
C MET A 304 -1.92 6.76 17.87
N VAL A 305 -0.61 7.00 17.97
CA VAL A 305 0.03 7.53 19.18
C VAL A 305 -0.50 8.94 19.51
N LEU A 306 -0.74 9.78 18.50
CA LEU A 306 -1.34 11.09 18.70
C LEU A 306 -2.75 11.00 19.28
N LEU A 307 -3.61 10.15 18.72
CA LEU A 307 -4.99 10.02 19.18
C LEU A 307 -5.08 9.40 20.59
N GLU A 308 -4.17 8.49 20.93
CA GLU A 308 -4.04 7.95 22.30
C GLU A 308 -3.65 9.04 23.30
N ALA A 309 -2.68 9.89 22.96
CA ALA A 309 -2.28 11.00 23.80
C ALA A 309 -3.40 12.04 23.97
N ILE A 310 -4.19 12.31 22.93
CA ILE A 310 -5.36 13.19 23.01
C ILE A 310 -6.41 12.61 23.96
N ALA A 311 -6.73 11.31 23.82
CA ALA A 311 -7.69 10.65 24.71
C ALA A 311 -7.25 10.69 26.18
N ALA A 312 -5.95 10.50 26.44
CA ALA A 312 -5.37 10.61 27.78
C ALA A 312 -5.46 12.04 28.32
N HIS A 313 -5.18 13.05 27.49
CA HIS A 313 -5.25 14.45 27.87
C HIS A 313 -6.68 14.86 28.28
N GLU A 314 -7.69 14.45 27.52
CA GLU A 314 -9.10 14.74 27.88
C GLU A 314 -9.54 14.07 29.17
N SER A 315 -9.11 12.83 29.39
CA SER A 315 -9.43 12.10 30.62
C SER A 315 -8.86 12.82 31.85
N SER A 316 -7.66 13.41 31.74
CA SER A 316 -7.04 14.18 32.82
C SER A 316 -7.68 15.55 33.08
N ALA A 317 -8.42 16.10 32.11
CA ALA A 317 -9.09 17.40 32.27
C ALA A 317 -10.46 17.31 32.96
N THR A 318 -11.01 16.10 33.10
CA THR A 318 -12.31 15.84 33.74
C THR A 318 -12.22 15.47 35.22
N GLU A 319 -11.01 15.26 35.75
CA GLU A 319 -10.74 15.00 37.17
C GLU A 319 -10.47 16.30 37.95
#